data_AF-A0AAD9NWK8-F1
#
_entry.id   AF-A0AAD9NWK8-F1
#
_cell.length_a   1.000
_cell.length_b   1.000
_cell.length_c   1.000
_cell.angle_alpha   90.00
_cell.angle_beta   90.00
_cell.angle_gamma   90.00
#
_symmetry.space_group_name_H-M   'P 1'
#
loop_
_entity.id
_entity.type
_entity.pdbx_description
1 polymer ?
#
loop_
_entity_poly.entity_id
_entity_poly.type
_entity_poly.pdbx_seq_one_letter_code
_entity_poly.pdbx_strand_id
1 'polypeptide(L)'
;MRHLIQQSTGIYTGAVYRDVQLLAGGFPGEGMRNGSVIVVKTHRGGNQGTYDRAILLIRNPYDAILSEFNRRNSANKSHVGSVSLADYQSGE
;
A
#
# COMPACT_ATOMS: atom_id res chain seq x y z
N MET A 1 -4.68 5.45 -2.76
CA MET A 1 -6.02 4.89 -3.07
C MET A 1 -6.84 4.61 -1.81
N ARG A 2 -6.45 3.69 -0.93
CA ARG A 2 -7.20 3.42 0.32
C ARG A 2 -7.55 4.68 1.14
N HIS A 3 -6.57 5.55 1.34
CA HIS A 3 -6.80 6.80 2.09
C HIS A 3 -7.88 7.67 1.43
N LEU A 4 -7.88 7.79 0.10
CA LEU A 4 -8.93 8.52 -0.63
C LEU A 4 -10.31 7.93 -0.39
N ILE A 5 -10.45 6.60 -0.50
CA ILE A 5 -11.72 5.91 -0.22
C ILE A 5 -12.16 6.24 1.22
N GLN A 6 -11.27 6.08 2.20
CA GLN A 6 -11.57 6.37 3.60
C GLN A 6 -12.01 7.81 3.83
N GLN A 7 -11.31 8.80 3.27
CA GLN A 7 -11.65 10.22 3.44
C GLN A 7 -12.95 10.58 2.72
N SER A 8 -13.21 10.00 1.55
CA SER A 8 -14.42 10.28 0.77
C SER A 8 -15.69 9.66 1.34
N THR A 9 -15.59 8.52 2.04
CA THR A 9 -16.75 7.79 2.57
C THR A 9 -16.94 7.96 4.08
N GLY A 10 -15.89 8.35 4.81
CA GLY A 10 -15.87 8.31 6.28
C GLY A 10 -15.81 6.89 6.88
N ILE A 11 -15.71 5.85 6.05
CA ILE A 11 -15.67 4.44 6.48
C ILE A 11 -14.25 3.90 6.38
N TYR A 12 -13.80 3.17 7.40
CA TYR A 12 -12.45 2.63 7.45
C TYR A 12 -12.14 1.65 6.32
N THR A 13 -10.87 1.66 5.92
CA THR A 13 -10.33 0.73 4.92
C THR A 13 -9.36 -0.25 5.57
N GLY A 14 -9.44 -1.51 5.16
CA GLY A 14 -8.64 -2.60 5.69
C GLY A 14 -7.44 -2.98 4.83
N ALA A 15 -6.62 -3.88 5.35
CA ALA A 15 -5.53 -4.53 4.63
C ALA A 15 -5.34 -5.97 5.14
N VAL A 16 -4.86 -6.85 4.25
CA VAL A 16 -4.56 -8.24 4.62
C VAL A 16 -3.35 -8.37 5.54
N TYR A 17 -2.44 -7.39 5.50
CA TYR A 17 -1.30 -7.28 6.40
C TYR A 17 -1.59 -6.22 7.45
N ARG A 18 -0.87 -6.29 8.58
CA ARG A 18 -0.92 -5.29 9.65
C ARG A 18 0.41 -4.55 9.72
N ASP A 19 0.46 -3.36 9.14
CA ASP A 19 1.62 -2.49 9.21
C ASP A 19 1.45 -1.45 10.33
N VAL A 20 2.35 -1.45 11.32
CA VAL A 20 2.27 -0.57 12.49
C VAL A 20 2.52 0.91 12.13
N GLN A 21 3.33 1.19 11.11
CA GLN A 21 3.58 2.56 10.67
C GLN A 21 2.35 3.14 9.98
N LEU A 22 1.65 2.32 9.18
CA LEU A 22 0.39 2.72 8.56
C LEU A 22 -0.73 2.87 9.60
N LEU A 23 -0.79 1.99 10.59
CA LEU A 23 -1.74 2.12 11.69
C LEU A 23 -1.58 3.45 12.43
N ALA A 24 -0.33 3.81 12.77
CA ALA A 24 -0.02 5.12 13.38
C ALA A 24 -0.25 6.29 12.40
N GLY A 25 -0.08 6.07 11.10
CA GLY A 25 -0.24 7.05 10.03
C GLY A 25 -1.68 7.25 9.52
N GLY A 26 -2.70 6.84 10.29
CA GLY A 26 -4.10 7.12 9.96
C GLY A 26 -4.84 6.02 9.18
N PHE A 27 -4.36 4.78 9.24
CA PHE A 27 -5.08 3.59 8.73
C PHE A 27 -5.57 2.71 9.90
N PRO A 28 -6.65 3.10 10.60
CA PRO A 28 -7.13 2.38 11.79
C PRO A 28 -7.63 0.95 11.49
N GLY A 29 -7.97 0.65 10.23
CA GLY A 29 -8.39 -0.67 9.76
C GLY A 29 -7.25 -1.61 9.35
N GLU A 30 -5.97 -1.26 9.55
CA GLU A 30 -4.85 -2.16 9.23
C GLU A 30 -5.02 -3.56 9.87
N GLY A 31 -4.87 -4.60 9.06
CA GLY A 31 -5.12 -5.99 9.48
C GLY A 31 -6.59 -6.43 9.54
N MET A 32 -7.56 -5.53 9.37
CA MET A 32 -8.98 -5.89 9.35
C MET A 32 -9.41 -6.38 7.96
N ARG A 33 -10.20 -7.47 7.93
CA ARG A 33 -10.64 -8.16 6.71
C ARG A 33 -12.13 -8.55 6.71
N ASN A 34 -12.91 -8.06 7.68
CA ASN A 34 -14.33 -8.41 7.86
C ASN A 34 -15.25 -7.22 7.52
N GLY A 35 -16.54 -7.34 7.80
CA GLY A 35 -17.55 -6.31 7.49
C GLY A 35 -17.40 -4.97 8.22
N SER A 36 -16.38 -4.78 9.07
CA SER A 36 -16.10 -3.48 9.71
C SER A 36 -15.38 -2.49 8.78
N VAL A 37 -14.93 -2.92 7.59
CA VAL A 37 -14.22 -2.08 6.61
C VAL A 37 -14.88 -2.17 5.24
N ILE A 38 -14.86 -1.07 4.47
CA ILE A 38 -15.53 -1.01 3.16
C ILE A 38 -14.74 -1.68 2.03
N VAL A 39 -13.41 -1.72 2.15
CA VAL A 39 -12.50 -2.40 1.19
C VAL A 39 -11.28 -2.96 1.92
N VAL A 40 -10.65 -4.00 1.37
CA VAL A 40 -9.44 -4.64 1.91
C VAL A 40 -8.32 -4.62 0.87
N LYS A 41 -7.17 -4.02 1.19
CA LYS A 41 -5.99 -4.01 0.31
C LYS A 41 -5.17 -5.29 0.41
N THR A 42 -4.79 -5.84 -0.74
CA THR A 42 -3.89 -6.98 -0.89
C THR A 42 -2.92 -6.75 -2.06
N HIS A 43 -1.73 -7.36 -1.98
CA HIS A 43 -0.80 -7.50 -3.11
C HIS A 43 -0.85 -8.90 -3.73
N ARG A 44 -1.59 -9.83 -3.10
CA ARG A 44 -1.73 -11.19 -3.58
C ARG A 44 -2.77 -11.22 -4.69
N GLY A 45 -2.41 -11.84 -5.82
CA GLY A 45 -3.36 -12.15 -6.88
C GLY A 45 -4.25 -13.35 -6.55
N GLY A 46 -5.25 -13.57 -7.40
CA GLY A 46 -6.16 -14.71 -7.32
C GLY A 46 -7.26 -14.57 -6.26
N ASN A 47 -7.99 -15.66 -6.06
CA ASN A 47 -9.14 -15.70 -5.17
C ASN A 47 -8.71 -15.82 -3.69
N GLN A 48 -8.52 -14.69 -3.02
CA GLN A 48 -8.00 -14.59 -1.65
C GLN A 48 -9.10 -14.63 -0.56
N GLY A 49 -10.34 -14.96 -0.93
CA GLY A 49 -11.50 -15.03 -0.03
C GLY A 49 -12.82 -14.72 -0.74
N THR A 50 -13.91 -14.60 0.03
CA THR A 50 -15.25 -14.21 -0.43
C THR A 50 -15.35 -12.68 -0.54
N TYR A 51 -14.83 -12.10 -1.64
CA TYR A 51 -15.08 -10.70 -1.98
C TYR A 51 -16.00 -10.64 -3.19
N ASP A 52 -17.09 -9.89 -3.08
CA ASP A 52 -18.08 -9.79 -4.17
C ASP A 52 -17.57 -8.97 -5.36
N ARG A 53 -16.62 -8.07 -5.11
CA ARG A 53 -16.10 -7.08 -6.08
C ARG A 53 -14.63 -6.80 -5.82
N ALA A 54 -13.92 -6.36 -6.86
CA ALA A 54 -12.51 -5.97 -6.77
C ALA A 54 -12.25 -4.69 -7.56
N ILE A 55 -11.27 -3.92 -7.10
CA ILE A 55 -10.67 -2.81 -7.83
C ILE A 55 -9.21 -3.17 -8.07
N LEU A 56 -8.82 -3.32 -9.34
CA LEU A 56 -7.44 -3.60 -9.73
C LEU A 56 -6.74 -2.29 -10.10
N LEU A 57 -5.61 -2.02 -9.43
CA LEU A 57 -4.76 -0.86 -9.72
C LEU A 57 -3.56 -1.31 -10.58
N ILE A 58 -3.44 -0.75 -11.76
CA ILE A 58 -2.32 -0.99 -12.69
C ILE A 58 -1.58 0.34 -12.88
N ARG A 59 -0.25 0.28 -12.92
CA ARG A 59 0.66 1.40 -13.18
C ARG A 59 1.66 0.99 -14.27
N ASN A 60 2.24 1.96 -14.96
CA ASN A 60 3.40 1.74 -15.81
C ASN A 60 4.49 0.93 -15.06
N PRO A 61 5.03 -0.16 -15.64
CA PRO A 61 5.97 -1.04 -14.97
C PRO A 61 7.31 -0.36 -14.64
N TYR A 62 7.81 0.54 -15.49
CA TYR A 62 9.05 1.28 -15.24
C TYR A 62 8.93 2.11 -13.96
N ASP A 63 7.87 2.90 -13.85
CA ASP A 63 7.62 3.75 -12.68
C ASP A 63 7.37 2.92 -11.40
N ALA A 64 6.75 1.75 -11.54
CA ALA A 64 6.50 0.84 -10.42
C ALA A 64 7.80 0.24 -9.89
N ILE A 65 8.72 -0.18 -10.77
CA ILE A 65 10.03 -0.72 -10.41
C ILE A 65 10.87 0.36 -9.72
N LEU A 66 10.92 1.58 -10.28
CA LEU A 66 11.64 2.70 -9.69
C LEU A 66 11.10 3.05 -8.29
N SER A 67 9.77 3.04 -8.13
CA SER A 67 9.14 3.28 -6.83
C SER A 67 9.47 2.21 -5.80
N GLU A 68 9.57 0.93 -6.19
CA GLU A 68 9.94 -0.16 -5.28
C GLU A 68 11.43 -0.09 -4.90
N PHE A 69 12.30 0.31 -5.84
CA PHE A 69 13.70 0.61 -5.53
C PHE A 69 13.81 1.69 -4.44
N ASN A 70 13.11 2.82 -4.62
CA ASN A 70 13.09 3.91 -3.64
C ASN A 70 12.57 3.47 -2.27
N ARG A 71 11.51 2.66 -2.25
CA ARG A 71 10.94 2.11 -1.01
C ARG A 71 11.94 1.21 -0.26
N ARG A 72 12.74 0.41 -0.99
CA ARG A 72 13.71 -0.52 -0.39
C ARG A 72 15.00 0.17 0.07
N ASN A 73 15.46 1.15 -0.68
CA ASN A 73 16.80 1.75 -0.51
C ASN A 73 16.77 3.12 0.17
N SER A 74 15.60 3.70 0.45
CA SER A 74 15.53 4.88 1.31
C SER A 74 16.01 4.56 2.73
N ALA A 75 16.65 5.53 3.39
CA ALA A 75 17.32 5.35 4.67
C ALA A 75 16.48 4.64 5.76
N ASN A 76 15.16 4.86 5.76
CA ASN A 76 14.23 4.26 6.74
C ASN A 76 13.29 3.20 6.14
N LYS A 77 13.55 2.72 4.91
CA LYS A 77 12.63 1.83 4.15
C LYS A 77 11.21 2.37 4.11
N SER A 78 11.11 3.69 3.93
CA SER A 78 9.86 4.44 4.06
C SER A 78 8.91 4.11 2.91
N HIS A 79 7.61 4.04 3.21
CA HIS A 79 6.55 3.88 2.21
C HIS A 79 6.44 5.06 1.24
N VAL A 80 7.05 6.19 1.57
CA VAL A 80 7.09 7.43 0.76
C VAL A 80 8.50 7.95 0.56
N GLY A 81 9.52 7.14 0.86
CA GLY A 81 10.92 7.54 0.75
C GLY A 81 11.39 7.66 -0.70
N SER A 82 12.39 8.50 -0.92
CA SER A 82 13.12 8.63 -2.18
C SER A 82 14.61 8.42 -1.97
N VAL A 83 15.30 8.02 -3.02
CA VAL A 83 16.75 7.83 -3.06
C VAL A 83 17.34 8.89 -3.97
N SER A 84 18.55 9.37 -3.67
CA SER A 84 19.21 10.37 -4.53
C SER A 84 19.65 9.74 -5.86
N LEU A 85 19.88 10.57 -6.89
CA LEU A 85 20.35 10.06 -8.17
C LEU A 85 21.73 9.40 -8.04
N ALA A 86 22.58 9.91 -7.15
CA ALA A 86 23.91 9.35 -6.89
C ALA A 86 23.80 7.94 -6.32
N ASP A 87 22.96 7.75 -5.30
CA ASP A 87 22.71 6.44 -4.68
C ASP A 87 22.01 5.46 -5.65
N TYR A 88 21.17 5.97 -6.56
CA TYR A 88 20.56 5.14 -7.61
C TYR A 88 21.61 4.63 -8.61
N GLN A 89 22.60 5.46 -8.94
CA GLN A 89 23.65 5.13 -9.92
C GLN A 89 24.77 4.27 -9.34
N SER A 90 25.02 4.32 -8.03
CA SER A 90 26.07 3.53 -7.37
C SER A 90 25.74 2.04 -7.27
N GLY A 91 24.46 1.65 -7.37
CA GLY A 91 24.04 0.25 -7.36
C GLY A 91 24.20 -0.47 -6.02
N GLU A 92 24.50 0.27 -4.94
CA GLU A 92 24.54 -0.21 -3.54
C GLU A 92 23.19 -0.01 -2.83
#